data_AF-A0A2V6VN84-F1
#
_entry.id   AF-A0A2V6VN84-F1
#
_cell.length_a   1.000
_cell.length_b   1.000
_cell.length_c   1.000
_cell.angle_alpha   90.00
_cell.angle_beta   90.00
_cell.angle_gamma   90.00
#
_symmetry.space_group_name_H-M   'P 1'
#
loop_
_entity.id
_entity.type
_entity.pdbx_description
1 polymer ?
#
loop_
_entity_poly.entity_id
_entity_poly.type
_entity_poly.pdbx_seq_one_letter_code
_entity_poly.pdbx_strand_id
1 'polypeptide(L)'
;MAVDNLGFQTVWRVSISERPTPEWIQHFGQQHDATMLCKPTLVSFHRAGILFTSDAARLSTWVKYLDKWTRATNVSVAAAHEQRRQEALAQNAVWKGLVADSDANG
;
A
#
# COMPACT_ATOMS: atom_id res chain seq x y z
N MET A 1 -12.51 -30.57 30.40
CA MET A 1 -13.44 -29.77 29.58
C MET A 1 -12.62 -29.05 28.54
N ALA A 2 -12.68 -29.50 27.28
CA ALA A 2 -12.10 -28.75 26.18
C ALA A 2 -13.01 -27.53 25.97
N VAL A 3 -12.49 -26.33 26.18
CA VAL A 3 -13.18 -25.13 25.73
C VAL A 3 -13.17 -25.17 24.22
N ASP A 4 -14.32 -25.45 23.64
CA ASP A 4 -14.55 -25.27 22.21
C ASP A 4 -14.27 -23.80 21.92
N ASN A 5 -13.08 -23.52 21.38
CA ASN A 5 -12.70 -22.22 20.82
C ASN A 5 -13.52 -21.99 19.55
N LEU A 6 -14.85 -21.84 19.70
CA LEU A 6 -15.71 -21.26 18.68
C LEU A 6 -15.15 -19.87 18.43
N GLY A 7 -14.48 -19.73 17.29
CA GLY A 7 -13.67 -18.58 16.90
C GLY A 7 -14.38 -17.25 17.12
N PHE A 8 -14.17 -16.65 18.30
CA PHE A 8 -14.56 -15.29 18.58
C PHE A 8 -13.77 -14.37 17.65
N GLN A 9 -14.45 -13.85 16.64
CA GLN A 9 -13.90 -12.85 15.74
C GLN A 9 -13.63 -11.59 16.55
N THR A 10 -12.35 -11.25 16.71
CA THR A 10 -11.88 -10.08 17.45
C THR A 10 -11.43 -9.03 16.45
N VAL A 11 -11.77 -7.77 16.70
CA VAL A 11 -11.22 -6.65 15.94
C VAL A 11 -9.84 -6.33 16.51
N TRP A 12 -8.81 -6.53 15.70
CA TRP A 12 -7.43 -6.23 16.04
C TRP A 12 -7.04 -4.85 15.51
N ARG A 13 -6.20 -4.15 16.28
CA ARG A 13 -5.61 -2.87 15.87
C ARG A 13 -4.10 -2.97 15.90
N VAL A 14 -3.47 -2.64 14.77
CA VAL A 14 -2.02 -2.41 14.67
C VAL A 14 -1.80 -0.91 14.57
N SER A 15 -0.97 -0.37 15.47
CA SER A 15 -0.58 1.04 15.45
C SER A 15 0.39 1.33 14.31
N ILE A 16 0.20 2.47 13.65
CA ILE A 16 1.08 2.98 12.59
C ILE A 16 1.43 4.43 12.90
N SER A 17 2.59 4.87 12.42
CA SER A 17 3.10 6.22 12.66
C SER A 17 2.22 7.31 12.04
N GLU A 18 1.65 7.04 10.87
CA GLU A 18 0.84 7.98 10.11
C GLU A 18 -0.20 7.23 9.27
N ARG A 19 -1.32 7.90 8.96
CA ARG A 19 -2.30 7.38 8.01
C ARG A 19 -1.68 7.32 6.60
N PRO A 20 -1.72 6.16 5.91
CA PRO A 20 -1.22 6.07 4.55
C PRO A 20 -2.02 6.94 3.58
N THR A 21 -1.37 7.39 2.51
CA THR A 21 -2.01 8.20 1.46
C THR A 21 -3.04 7.38 0.68
N PRO A 22 -4.02 8.02 0.00
CA PRO A 22 -4.99 7.31 -0.83
C PRO A 22 -4.34 6.44 -1.93
N GLU A 23 -3.29 6.95 -2.59
CA GLU A 23 -2.51 6.20 -3.58
C GLU A 23 -1.90 4.93 -2.96
N TRP A 24 -1.28 5.06 -1.78
CA TRP A 24 -0.70 3.92 -1.09
C TRP A 24 -1.76 2.87 -0.74
N ILE A 25 -2.92 3.29 -0.22
CA ILE A 25 -4.04 2.38 0.12
C ILE A 25 -4.54 1.64 -1.13
N GLN A 26 -4.59 2.31 -2.29
CA GLN A 26 -4.96 1.68 -3.55
C GLN A 26 -3.97 0.57 -3.94
N HIS A 27 -2.67 0.84 -3.88
CA HIS A 27 -1.63 -0.17 -4.15
C HIS A 27 -1.64 -1.32 -3.13
N PHE A 28 -2.00 -1.04 -1.88
CA PHE A 28 -2.16 -2.07 -0.85
C PHE A 28 -3.33 -3.00 -1.14
N GLY A 29 -4.48 -2.45 -1.56
CA GLY A 29 -5.65 -3.24 -1.94
C GLY A 29 -5.41 -4.19 -3.13
N GLN A 30 -4.41 -3.89 -3.96
CA GLN A 30 -4.03 -4.68 -5.13
C GLN A 30 -3.02 -5.80 -4.83
N GLN A 31 -2.61 -6.02 -3.58
CA GLN A 31 -1.68 -7.10 -3.26
C GLN A 31 -2.35 -8.48 -3.45
N HIS A 32 -1.71 -9.36 -4.23
CA HIS A 32 -2.33 -10.61 -4.69
C HIS A 32 -2.10 -11.79 -3.74
N ASP A 33 -1.09 -11.71 -2.88
CA ASP A 33 -0.77 -12.81 -1.97
C ASP A 33 -1.73 -12.81 -0.78
N ALA A 34 -2.73 -13.67 -0.81
CA ALA A 34 -3.77 -13.70 0.20
C ALA A 34 -4.28 -15.13 0.42
N THR A 35 -4.95 -15.34 1.56
CA THR A 35 -5.69 -16.58 1.83
C THR A 35 -7.20 -16.32 1.76
N MET A 36 -8.03 -17.35 1.92
CA MET A 36 -9.49 -17.16 1.96
C MET A 36 -9.94 -16.18 3.06
N LEU A 37 -9.25 -16.17 4.21
CA LEU A 37 -9.63 -15.41 5.40
C LEU A 37 -8.70 -14.24 5.73
N CYS A 38 -7.57 -14.10 5.04
CA CYS A 38 -6.61 -13.02 5.24
C CYS A 38 -6.32 -12.38 3.89
N LYS A 39 -6.95 -11.21 3.64
CA LYS A 39 -6.88 -10.49 2.36
C LYS A 39 -6.68 -8.99 2.61
N PRO A 40 -5.99 -8.26 1.71
CA PRO A 40 -5.80 -6.83 1.86
C PRO A 40 -7.12 -6.05 1.92
N THR A 41 -8.14 -6.50 1.17
CA THR A 41 -9.47 -5.86 1.13
C THR A 41 -10.25 -5.95 2.44
N LEU A 42 -9.83 -6.81 3.36
CA LEU A 42 -10.42 -6.95 4.69
C LEU A 42 -9.74 -6.05 5.74
N VAL A 43 -8.79 -5.21 5.31
CA VAL A 43 -8.06 -4.27 6.13
C VAL A 43 -8.66 -2.88 6.01
N SER A 44 -8.90 -2.23 7.14
CA SER A 44 -9.35 -0.83 7.21
C SER A 44 -8.27 0.07 7.78
N PHE A 45 -8.12 1.27 7.21
CA PHE A 45 -7.16 2.27 7.67
C PHE A 45 -7.87 3.40 8.40
N HIS A 46 -7.44 3.66 9.65
CA HIS A 46 -7.86 4.80 10.47
C HIS A 46 -6.67 5.75 10.72
N ARG A 47 -6.91 6.89 11.37
CA ARG A 47 -5.92 7.98 11.54
C ARG A 47 -4.53 7.52 12.03
N ALA A 48 -4.49 6.55 12.94
CA ALA A 48 -3.26 6.00 13.50
C ALA A 48 -3.40 4.49 13.75
N GLY A 49 -4.02 3.77 12.81
CA GLY A 49 -4.12 2.32 12.95
C GLY A 49 -4.66 1.59 11.74
N ILE A 50 -4.21 0.35 11.63
CA ILE A 50 -4.72 -0.67 10.73
C ILE A 50 -5.68 -1.55 11.55
N LEU A 51 -6.90 -1.74 11.05
CA LEU A 51 -7.91 -2.61 11.66
C LEU A 51 -8.20 -3.81 10.76
N PHE A 52 -8.35 -4.97 11.38
CA PHE A 52 -8.80 -6.20 10.71
C PHE A 52 -9.49 -7.12 11.73
N THR A 53 -10.34 -8.00 11.25
CA THR A 53 -11.08 -8.95 12.09
C THR A 53 -10.51 -10.36 11.94
N SER A 54 -10.19 -11.01 13.06
CA SER A 54 -9.66 -12.37 13.08
C SER A 54 -9.91 -13.03 14.42
N ASP A 55 -9.93 -14.37 14.47
CA ASP A 55 -9.67 -15.07 15.73
C ASP A 55 -8.20 -14.96 16.12
N ALA A 56 -7.92 -15.22 17.39
CA ALA A 56 -6.57 -15.17 17.95
C ALA A 56 -5.62 -16.20 17.32
N ALA A 57 -6.14 -17.37 16.90
CA ALA A 57 -5.33 -18.43 16.30
C ALA A 57 -4.71 -18.01 14.96
N ARG A 58 -5.37 -17.12 14.22
CA ARG A 58 -4.87 -16.57 12.94
C ARG A 58 -4.14 -15.24 13.06
N LEU A 59 -4.00 -14.66 14.26
CA LEU A 59 -3.39 -13.33 14.44
C LEU A 59 -1.96 -13.26 13.89
N SER A 60 -1.14 -14.28 14.15
CA SER A 60 0.25 -14.34 13.66
C SER A 60 0.32 -14.35 12.13
N THR A 61 -0.60 -15.07 11.48
CA THR A 61 -0.75 -15.08 10.02
C THR A 61 -1.09 -13.68 9.53
N TRP A 62 -2.05 -13.00 10.14
CA TRP A 62 -2.41 -11.63 9.76
C TRP A 62 -1.24 -10.65 9.87
N VAL A 63 -0.50 -10.67 10.97
CA VAL A 63 0.68 -9.80 11.14
C VAL A 63 1.72 -10.07 10.05
N LYS A 64 2.01 -11.34 9.75
CA LYS A 64 2.95 -11.72 8.68
C LYS A 64 2.50 -11.19 7.31
N TYR A 65 1.22 -11.30 6.99
CA TYR A 65 0.68 -10.82 5.71
C TYR A 65 0.65 -9.29 5.64
N LEU A 66 0.29 -8.60 6.72
CA LEU A 66 0.36 -7.14 6.81
C LEU A 66 1.79 -6.65 6.54
N ASP A 67 2.80 -7.26 7.16
CA ASP A 67 4.20 -6.90 6.92
C ASP A 67 4.64 -7.17 5.48
N LYS A 68 4.14 -8.24 4.86
CA LYS A 68 4.43 -8.58 3.46
C LYS A 68 3.80 -7.57 2.51
N TRP A 69 2.51 -7.29 2.68
CA TRP A 69 1.78 -6.33 1.85
C TRP A 69 2.34 -4.93 1.99
N THR A 70 2.60 -4.46 3.21
CA THR A 70 3.21 -3.14 3.45
C THR A 70 4.54 -2.99 2.72
N ARG A 71 5.42 -4.00 2.78
CA ARG A 71 6.69 -3.98 2.05
C ARG A 71 6.51 -3.92 0.54
N ALA A 72 5.65 -4.77 -0.02
CA ALA A 72 5.38 -4.78 -1.45
C ALA A 72 4.75 -3.47 -1.94
N THR A 73 3.80 -2.92 -1.19
CA THR A 73 3.17 -1.63 -1.48
C THR A 73 4.18 -0.49 -1.46
N ASN A 74 5.08 -0.44 -0.48
CA ASN A 74 6.15 0.56 -0.43
C ASN A 74 7.03 0.52 -1.68
N VAL A 75 7.38 -0.67 -2.16
CA VAL A 75 8.17 -0.83 -3.40
C VAL A 75 7.37 -0.34 -4.61
N SER A 76 6.09 -0.73 -4.75
CA SER A 76 5.25 -0.31 -5.86
C SER A 76 5.05 1.20 -5.92
N VAL A 77 4.78 1.84 -4.78
CA VAL A 77 4.58 3.29 -4.68
C VAL A 77 5.88 4.04 -4.96
N ALA A 78 7.02 3.58 -4.42
CA ALA A 78 8.32 4.17 -4.73
C ALA A 78 8.65 4.11 -6.23
N ALA A 79 8.38 2.98 -6.89
CA ALA A 79 8.57 2.83 -8.33
C ALA A 79 7.65 3.77 -9.13
N ALA A 80 6.38 3.91 -8.73
CA ALA A 80 5.44 4.84 -9.37
C ALA A 80 5.84 6.31 -9.21
N HIS A 81 6.39 6.69 -8.05
CA HIS A 81 6.94 8.04 -7.85
C HIS A 81 8.18 8.30 -8.69
N GLU A 82 9.10 7.35 -8.75
CA GLU A 82 10.32 7.49 -9.56
C GLU A 82 9.98 7.58 -11.06
N GLN A 83 9.04 6.77 -11.54
CA GLN A 83 8.56 6.84 -12.92
C GLN A 83 7.99 8.23 -13.25
N ARG A 84 7.10 8.77 -12.41
CA ARG A 84 6.54 10.12 -12.59
C ARG A 84 7.62 11.20 -12.58
N ARG A 85 8.65 11.04 -11.74
CA ARG A 85 9.79 11.97 -11.69
C ARG A 85 10.58 11.95 -12.99
N GLN A 86 10.85 10.78 -13.54
CA GLN A 86 11.57 10.62 -14.81
C GLN A 86 10.77 11.20 -15.99
N GLU A 87 9.46 10.96 -16.03
CA GLU A 87 8.56 11.52 -17.04
C GLU A 87 8.52 13.05 -16.99
N ALA A 88 8.47 13.65 -15.79
CA ALA A 88 8.50 15.10 -15.63
C ALA A 88 9.82 15.71 -16.11
N LEU A 89 10.96 15.05 -15.84
CA LEU A 89 12.27 15.47 -16.33
C LEU A 89 12.36 15.37 -17.85
N ALA A 90 11.85 14.28 -18.44
CA ALA A 90 11.83 14.09 -19.89
C ALA A 90 10.97 15.16 -20.59
N GLN A 91 9.77 15.45 -20.07
CA GLN A 91 8.91 16.51 -20.60
C GLN A 91 9.56 17.89 -20.51
N ASN A 92 10.26 18.19 -19.40
CA ASN A 92 10.99 19.45 -19.25
C ASN A 92 12.12 19.58 -20.27
N ALA A 93 12.88 18.50 -20.51
CA ALA A 93 13.96 18.48 -21.49
C ALA A 93 13.43 18.68 -22.93
N VAL A 94 12.33 18.02 -23.29
CA VAL A 94 11.67 18.19 -24.59
C VAL A 94 11.22 19.63 -24.78
N TRP A 95 10.57 20.23 -23.77
CA TRP A 95 10.09 21.60 -23.85
C TRP A 95 11.24 22.60 -24.01
N LYS A 96 12.34 22.43 -23.27
CA LYS A 96 13.55 23.25 -23.42
C LYS A 96 14.18 23.14 -24.81
N GLY A 97 14.21 21.94 -25.39
CA GLY A 97 14.69 21.74 -26.76
C GLY A 97 13.85 22.49 -27.79
N LEU A 98 12.52 22.38 -27.69
CA LEU A 98 11.59 23.07 -28.59
C LEU A 98 11.69 24.60 -28.50
N VAL A 99 11.87 25.15 -27.30
CA VAL A 99 12.06 26.60 -27.12
C VAL A 99 13.38 27.06 -27.74
N ALA A 100 14.48 26.32 -27.52
CA ALA A 100 15.79 26.66 -28.09
C ALA A 100 15.81 26.60 -29.64
N ASP A 101 15.15 25.63 -30.26
CA ASP A 101 15.02 25.54 -31.71
C ASP A 101 14.17 26.68 -32.29
N SER A 102 13.15 27.16 -31.54
CA SER A 102 12.34 28.31 -31.94
C SER A 102 13.12 29.62 -31.92
N ASP A 103 14.02 29.80 -30.94
CA ASP A 103 14.86 31.00 -30.83
C ASP A 103 16.01 31.02 -31.85
N ALA A 104 16.45 29.85 -32.33
CA ALA A 104 17.53 29.74 -33.33
C ALA A 104 17.07 30.00 -34.78
N ASN A 105 15.77 29.92 -35.05
CA ASN A 105 15.17 30.08 -36.38
C ASN A 105 14.39 31.39 -36.56
N GLY A 106 14.43 32.31 -35.59
CA GLY A 106 13.84 33.66 -35.65
C GLY A 106 14.91 34.75 -35.83
#